data_AF-A0A662S935-F1
#
_entry.id   AF-A0A662S935-F1
#
_cell.length_a   1.000
_cell.length_b   1.000
_cell.length_c   1.000
_cell.angle_alpha   90.00
_cell.angle_beta   90.00
_cell.angle_gamma   90.00
#
_symmetry.space_group_name_H-M   'P 1'
#
loop_
_entity.id
_entity.type
_entity.pdbx_description
1 polymer ?
#
loop_
_entity_poly.entity_id
_entity_poly.type
_entity_poly.pdbx_seq_one_letter_code
_entity_poly.pdbx_strand_id
1 'polypeptide(L)'
;MRLKISLTTSLLSSGEHILHLSNQGLLSLLNQKQLISPRIGLPKRVTIQEYARRMLERQGYKIILNHSAVKPCHWFREALMKGRTCYKHKFYGIPTWRCLQMTPTASFCNSQCIYCWRLNASDVPPRFRWKEVPDPDELWDDPEEIAKESIRVHRMLVQGYKGVKVFNREWLYEAEIPAHAAISLTGEPTLYPFLGELVSAYKKRGMTTFIVTNGTLPERLENLSTEPSQLYITVPAWEEKLYKRVARPLWPDAWQRLLKSLELLQSFSCPTVMRITLVRGLNMSNPEGYAKLVNKYNPTYVEPKSYTYVGYSRRRLPRDASPSHSEIKEFAKRLAEETGYKILSEAPESGIVLLSRLDKPIRLFPAR
;
A
#
# COMPACT_ATOMS: atom_id res chain seq x y z
N MET A 1 -49.26 -23.03 -17.80
CA MET A 1 -50.38 -23.13 -18.77
C MET A 1 -51.02 -21.75 -18.86
N ARG A 2 -51.20 -21.24 -20.08
CA ARG A 2 -51.72 -19.91 -20.54
C ARG A 2 -52.97 -19.45 -19.74
N LEU A 3 -53.35 -18.17 -19.57
CA LEU A 3 -53.70 -17.10 -20.53
C LEU A 3 -53.86 -15.78 -19.72
N LYS A 4 -53.30 -14.63 -20.14
CA LYS A 4 -53.83 -13.56 -21.05
C LYS A 4 -54.95 -12.66 -20.46
N ILE A 5 -54.66 -11.37 -20.18
CA ILE A 5 -54.87 -10.14 -21.00
C ILE A 5 -56.31 -9.58 -20.90
N SER A 6 -56.46 -8.30 -20.51
CA SER A 6 -57.09 -7.26 -21.36
C SER A 6 -57.12 -5.88 -20.68
N LEU A 7 -56.64 -4.87 -21.41
CA LEU A 7 -56.68 -3.42 -21.19
C LEU A 7 -57.80 -2.81 -22.05
N THR A 8 -58.42 -1.70 -21.60
CA THR A 8 -58.99 -0.60 -22.44
C THR A 8 -59.44 0.56 -21.51
N THR A 9 -58.88 1.79 -21.56
CA THR A 9 -59.20 3.00 -22.40
C THR A 9 -60.69 3.42 -22.34
N SER A 10 -61.14 4.68 -22.14
CA SER A 10 -60.66 6.02 -22.53
C SER A 10 -61.61 7.16 -22.04
N LEU A 11 -61.03 8.33 -21.70
CA LEU A 11 -61.35 9.75 -22.04
C LEU A 11 -62.79 10.38 -22.03
N LEU A 12 -62.77 11.72 -21.75
CA LEU A 12 -63.76 12.82 -21.97
C LEU A 12 -64.71 13.16 -20.78
N SER A 13 -65.18 14.38 -20.52
CA SER A 13 -64.73 15.79 -20.59
C SER A 13 -65.84 16.66 -19.97
N SER A 14 -65.48 17.80 -19.36
CA SER A 14 -66.30 19.03 -19.08
C SER A 14 -67.45 19.02 -18.05
N GLY A 15 -67.50 20.09 -17.22
CA GLY A 15 -68.73 20.62 -16.60
C GLY A 15 -68.64 20.92 -15.09
N GLU A 16 -68.59 22.20 -14.72
CA GLU A 16 -68.60 22.74 -13.35
C GLU A 16 -69.96 22.56 -12.66
N HIS A 17 -69.99 22.21 -11.36
CA HIS A 17 -70.65 22.99 -10.30
C HIS A 17 -70.39 22.41 -8.90
N ILE A 18 -70.17 23.35 -7.98
CA ILE A 18 -69.63 23.25 -6.63
C ILE A 18 -70.59 22.54 -5.66
N LEU A 19 -70.07 21.55 -4.91
CA LEU A 19 -70.60 21.18 -3.60
C LEU A 19 -69.45 21.10 -2.59
N HIS A 20 -69.56 21.97 -1.58
CA HIS A 20 -68.71 22.08 -0.40
C HIS A 20 -68.59 20.74 0.32
N LEU A 21 -67.38 20.16 0.32
CA LEU A 21 -66.94 19.23 1.36
C LEU A 21 -65.58 19.68 1.87
N SER A 22 -65.48 19.75 3.19
CA SER A 22 -64.43 20.41 3.95
C SER A 22 -63.02 19.88 3.66
N ASN A 23 -62.06 20.80 3.63
CA ASN A 23 -60.63 20.58 3.41
C ASN A 23 -59.92 19.72 4.49
N GLN A 24 -60.65 19.01 5.35
CA GLN A 24 -60.10 18.19 6.43
C GLN A 24 -60.12 16.68 6.13
N GLY A 25 -60.81 16.23 5.08
CA GLY A 25 -60.93 14.80 4.72
C GLY A 25 -59.91 14.27 3.70
N LEU A 26 -59.35 15.12 2.83
CA LEU A 26 -58.38 14.69 1.80
C LEU A 26 -56.91 14.81 2.24
N LEU A 27 -56.64 15.58 3.29
CA LEU A 27 -55.30 15.72 3.89
C LEU A 27 -54.89 14.53 4.77
N SER A 28 -55.82 13.63 5.14
CA SER A 28 -55.53 12.46 5.97
C SER A 28 -55.13 11.21 5.17
N LEU A 29 -55.44 11.16 3.87
CA LEU A 29 -55.09 10.02 3.00
C LEU A 29 -53.88 10.29 2.08
N LEU A 30 -53.45 11.56 1.95
CA LEU A 30 -52.17 11.91 1.31
C LEU A 30 -50.99 11.93 2.29
N ASN A 31 -51.23 11.81 3.59
CA ASN A 31 -50.19 11.86 4.64
C ASN A 31 -49.75 10.48 5.20
N GLN A 32 -50.22 9.37 4.64
CA GLN A 32 -49.77 8.01 5.03
C GLN A 32 -48.98 7.26 3.96
N LYS A 33 -48.58 7.94 2.88
CA LYS A 33 -47.56 7.44 1.94
C LYS A 33 -46.42 8.44 1.80
N GLN A 34 -45.91 8.97 2.92
CA GLN A 34 -44.49 9.27 2.98
C GLN A 34 -43.74 7.94 2.93
N LEU A 35 -43.45 7.51 1.71
CA LEU A 35 -42.36 6.61 1.41
C LEU A 35 -41.17 7.05 2.26
N ILE A 36 -40.85 6.21 3.26
CA ILE A 36 -39.53 6.20 3.89
C ILE A 36 -38.56 5.79 2.78
N SER A 37 -38.22 6.75 1.91
CA SER A 37 -36.98 6.66 1.17
C SER A 37 -35.89 6.87 2.21
N PRO A 38 -34.97 5.92 2.41
CA PRO A 38 -33.77 6.24 3.14
C PRO A 38 -33.15 7.43 2.43
N ARG A 39 -32.82 8.51 3.16
CA ARG A 39 -31.92 9.53 2.62
C ARG A 39 -30.63 8.80 2.29
N ILE A 40 -30.48 8.38 1.03
CA ILE A 40 -29.21 7.88 0.50
C ILE A 40 -28.32 9.11 0.49
N GLY A 41 -27.63 9.34 1.61
CA GLY A 41 -26.57 10.34 1.66
C GLY A 41 -25.58 10.02 0.56
N LEU A 42 -25.11 11.04 -0.14
CA LEU A 42 -24.04 10.87 -1.14
C LEU A 42 -22.89 10.07 -0.49
N PRO A 43 -22.35 9.05 -1.18
CA PRO A 43 -21.36 8.18 -0.59
C PRO A 43 -20.14 9.00 -0.18
N LYS A 44 -19.71 8.80 1.07
CA LYS A 44 -18.65 9.59 1.70
C LYS A 44 -17.31 9.26 1.04
N ARG A 45 -16.51 10.28 0.71
CA ARG A 45 -15.20 10.10 0.10
C ARG A 45 -14.13 9.78 1.14
N VAL A 46 -13.27 8.80 0.86
CA VAL A 46 -12.10 8.50 1.69
C VAL A 46 -11.15 9.69 1.69
N THR A 47 -10.94 10.27 2.86
CA THR A 47 -10.11 11.48 3.02
C THR A 47 -9.22 11.35 4.26
N ILE A 48 -7.95 11.72 4.13
CA ILE A 48 -7.03 11.78 5.28
C ILE A 48 -7.57 12.80 6.29
N GLN A 49 -7.76 12.37 7.53
CA GLN A 49 -8.23 13.26 8.59
C GLN A 49 -7.22 14.37 8.87
N GLU A 50 -7.69 15.57 9.21
CA GLU A 50 -6.88 16.80 9.29
C GLU A 50 -5.63 16.67 10.17
N TYR A 51 -5.74 16.02 11.33
CA TYR A 51 -4.56 15.82 12.19
C TYR A 51 -3.49 14.96 11.51
N ALA A 52 -3.89 13.82 10.94
CA ALA A 52 -2.99 12.94 10.22
C ALA A 52 -2.38 13.63 8.99
N ARG A 53 -3.19 14.41 8.25
CA ARG A 53 -2.75 15.21 7.10
C ARG A 53 -1.63 16.16 7.48
N ARG A 54 -1.84 16.98 8.51
CA ARG A 54 -0.83 17.93 9.01
C ARG A 54 0.45 17.24 9.46
N MET A 55 0.37 16.07 10.08
CA MET A 55 1.55 15.32 10.50
C MET A 55 2.33 14.77 9.30
N LEU A 56 1.64 14.22 8.29
CA LEU A 56 2.26 13.75 7.05
C LEU A 56 2.95 14.91 6.30
N GLU A 57 2.28 16.05 6.15
CA GLU A 57 2.85 17.23 5.47
C GLU A 57 4.11 17.75 6.19
N ARG A 58 4.09 17.82 7.53
CA ARG A 58 5.28 18.16 8.33
C ARG A 58 6.44 17.18 8.15
N GLN A 59 6.15 15.92 7.85
CA GLN A 59 7.15 14.89 7.54
C GLN A 59 7.61 14.93 6.07
N GLY A 60 7.17 15.92 5.28
CA GLY A 60 7.56 16.14 3.90
C GLY A 60 6.80 15.27 2.89
N TYR A 61 5.71 14.64 3.29
CA TYR A 61 4.81 13.98 2.34
C TYR A 61 4.05 15.04 1.53
N LYS A 62 3.82 14.76 0.25
CA LYS A 62 2.91 15.55 -0.60
C LYS A 62 1.66 14.73 -0.81
N ILE A 63 0.54 15.23 -0.29
CA ILE A 63 -0.76 14.58 -0.43
C ILE A 63 -1.19 14.66 -1.89
N ILE A 64 -1.72 13.55 -2.38
CA ILE A 64 -2.26 13.39 -3.72
C ILE A 64 -3.77 13.17 -3.54
N LEU A 65 -4.55 14.08 -4.11
CA LEU A 65 -6.02 14.07 -4.00
C LEU A 65 -6.46 13.97 -2.52
N ASN A 66 -7.22 12.95 -2.14
CA ASN A 66 -7.86 12.87 -0.82
C ASN A 66 -7.17 11.87 0.13
N HIS A 67 -6.60 10.79 -0.40
CA HIS A 67 -6.10 9.66 0.40
C HIS A 67 -4.69 9.16 0.02
N SER A 68 -4.12 9.68 -1.06
CA SER A 68 -2.85 9.22 -1.61
C SER A 68 -1.70 10.16 -1.21
N ALA A 69 -0.45 9.72 -1.36
CA ALA A 69 0.71 10.57 -1.12
C ALA A 69 1.94 10.15 -1.91
N VAL A 70 2.82 11.11 -2.20
CA VAL A 70 4.18 10.89 -2.69
C VAL A 70 5.22 11.49 -1.74
N LYS A 71 6.41 10.90 -1.71
CA LYS A 71 7.56 11.47 -1.01
C LYS A 71 8.86 10.91 -1.58
N PRO A 72 9.87 11.73 -1.91
CA PRO A 72 11.17 11.23 -2.33
C PRO A 72 11.81 10.43 -1.18
N CYS A 73 12.25 9.22 -1.48
CA CYS A 73 12.92 8.40 -0.48
C CYS A 73 14.31 8.96 -0.13
N HIS A 74 14.88 8.53 1.00
CA HIS A 74 16.24 8.92 1.38
C HIS A 74 17.26 8.67 0.27
N TRP A 75 17.19 7.49 -0.36
CA TRP A 75 18.11 7.08 -1.42
C TRP A 75 17.97 7.89 -2.72
N PHE A 76 16.78 8.42 -3.02
CA PHE A 76 16.59 9.31 -4.16
C PHE A 76 17.44 10.57 -4.00
N ARG A 77 17.40 11.18 -2.81
CA ARG A 77 18.23 12.34 -2.47
C ARG A 77 19.72 11.99 -2.49
N GLU A 78 20.11 10.85 -1.93
CA GLU A 78 21.51 10.41 -1.92
C GLU A 78 22.05 10.12 -3.32
N ALA A 79 21.22 9.61 -4.24
CA ALA A 79 21.60 9.40 -5.63
C ALA A 79 21.85 10.74 -6.34
N LEU A 80 20.92 11.69 -6.23
CA LEU A 80 21.06 12.99 -6.90
C LEU A 80 22.19 13.84 -6.32
N MET A 81 22.40 13.82 -4.99
CA MET A 81 23.36 14.70 -4.34
C MET A 81 24.77 14.11 -4.25
N LYS A 82 24.89 12.77 -4.16
CA LYS A 82 26.16 12.10 -3.84
C LYS A 82 26.47 10.89 -4.73
N GLY A 83 25.64 10.59 -5.73
CA GLY A 83 25.86 9.43 -6.61
C GLY A 83 25.63 8.07 -5.95
N ARG A 84 25.05 8.03 -4.73
CA ARG A 84 24.86 6.77 -3.99
C ARG A 84 23.49 6.16 -4.31
N THR A 85 23.47 4.90 -4.74
CA THR A 85 22.24 4.19 -5.12
C THR A 85 21.69 3.31 -4.00
N CYS A 86 20.40 2.98 -4.05
CA CYS A 86 19.80 2.05 -3.08
C CYS A 86 20.10 0.58 -3.42
N TYR A 87 19.82 -0.31 -2.46
CA TYR A 87 20.02 -1.75 -2.65
C TYR A 87 19.25 -2.33 -3.86
N LYS A 88 18.10 -1.76 -4.24
CA LYS A 88 17.32 -2.23 -5.41
C LYS A 88 18.01 -1.94 -6.73
N HIS A 89 18.89 -0.93 -6.77
CA HIS A 89 19.76 -0.70 -7.93
C HIS A 89 20.74 -1.86 -8.11
N LYS A 90 21.40 -2.25 -7.00
CA LYS A 90 22.33 -3.39 -6.96
C LYS A 90 21.62 -4.70 -7.29
N PHE A 91 20.49 -4.98 -6.64
CA PHE A 91 19.79 -6.26 -6.76
C PHE A 91 19.07 -6.39 -8.11
N TYR A 92 18.26 -5.39 -8.48
CA TYR A 92 17.28 -5.53 -9.57
C TYR A 92 17.50 -4.57 -10.74
N GLY A 93 18.55 -3.74 -10.69
CA GLY A 93 18.89 -2.80 -11.76
C GLY A 93 18.10 -1.51 -11.79
N ILE A 94 17.35 -1.21 -10.73
CA ILE A 94 16.48 -0.03 -10.64
C ILE A 94 17.30 1.26 -10.52
N PRO A 95 17.32 2.18 -11.51
CA PRO A 95 17.93 3.49 -11.35
C PRO A 95 17.26 4.25 -10.20
N THR A 96 18.01 4.44 -9.11
CA THR A 96 17.46 4.96 -7.84
C THR A 96 16.85 6.35 -8.01
N TRP A 97 17.46 7.19 -8.84
CA TRP A 97 17.01 8.55 -9.13
C TRP A 97 15.77 8.60 -10.04
N ARG A 98 15.33 7.49 -10.64
CA ARG A 98 14.11 7.40 -11.46
C ARG A 98 12.95 6.72 -10.73
N CYS A 99 13.06 6.55 -9.42
CA CYS A 99 12.02 5.93 -8.61
C CYS A 99 11.07 6.97 -8.00
N LEU A 100 9.78 6.85 -8.34
CA LEU A 100 8.68 7.56 -7.70
C LEU A 100 8.13 6.70 -6.57
N GLN A 101 8.30 7.14 -5.32
CA GLN A 101 7.74 6.43 -4.16
C GLN A 101 6.40 7.05 -3.76
N MET A 102 5.35 6.22 -3.75
CA MET A 102 3.98 6.65 -3.49
C MET A 102 3.17 5.62 -2.69
N THR A 103 1.96 6.01 -2.31
CA THR A 103 0.93 5.13 -1.75
C THR A 103 -0.46 5.66 -2.09
N PRO A 104 -1.44 4.78 -2.35
CA PRO A 104 -2.84 5.16 -2.44
C PRO A 104 -3.53 5.24 -1.06
N THR A 105 -2.84 4.97 0.06
CA THR A 105 -3.47 4.81 1.38
C THR A 105 -2.69 5.51 2.49
N ALA A 106 -2.36 6.79 2.31
CA ALA A 106 -1.35 7.49 3.09
C ALA A 106 -1.47 7.38 4.63
N SER A 107 -2.69 7.45 5.16
CA SER A 107 -2.98 7.31 6.59
C SER A 107 -3.76 6.04 6.94
N PHE A 108 -3.93 5.11 6.01
CA PHE A 108 -4.82 3.96 6.17
C PHE A 108 -4.03 2.66 6.18
N CYS A 109 -4.19 1.88 7.25
CA CYS A 109 -3.54 0.59 7.43
C CYS A 109 -4.29 -0.18 8.51
N ASN A 110 -4.57 -1.43 8.25
CA ASN A 110 -5.17 -2.36 9.21
C ASN A 110 -4.14 -3.00 10.16
N SER A 111 -2.95 -2.42 10.29
CA SER A 111 -1.90 -2.85 11.21
C SER A 111 -1.17 -1.65 11.80
N GLN A 112 -0.80 -1.78 13.07
CA GLN A 112 -0.10 -0.78 13.84
C GLN A 112 1.32 -1.24 14.22
N CYS A 113 2.08 -1.82 13.29
CA CYS A 113 3.33 -2.51 13.59
C CYS A 113 4.29 -1.71 14.48
N ILE A 114 4.95 -2.36 15.43
CA ILE A 114 5.87 -1.72 16.39
C ILE A 114 7.05 -1.03 15.69
N TYR A 115 7.56 -1.61 14.61
CA TYR A 115 8.69 -1.09 13.82
C TYR A 115 8.30 -0.05 12.76
N CYS A 116 7.01 0.23 12.55
CA CYS A 116 6.58 1.10 11.46
C CYS A 116 7.02 2.55 11.73
N TRP A 117 7.54 3.27 10.73
CA TRP A 117 7.86 4.69 10.91
C TRP A 117 6.62 5.60 10.87
N ARG A 118 5.51 5.08 10.32
CA ARG A 118 4.21 5.75 10.20
C ARG A 118 3.65 6.10 11.59
N LEU A 119 3.01 7.26 11.66
CA LEU A 119 2.14 7.63 12.77
C LEU A 119 0.90 6.72 12.78
N ASN A 120 0.68 6.00 13.88
CA ASN A 120 -0.52 5.19 14.09
C ASN A 120 -1.57 5.99 14.87
N ALA A 121 -2.85 5.61 14.74
CA ALA A 121 -3.90 6.22 15.54
C ALA A 121 -3.67 6.00 17.05
N SER A 122 -3.06 4.88 17.46
CA SER A 122 -2.71 4.64 18.87
C SER A 122 -1.57 5.51 19.41
N ASP A 123 -0.77 6.15 18.54
CA ASP A 123 0.36 7.00 18.96
C ASP A 123 -0.10 8.40 19.43
N VAL A 124 -1.39 8.73 19.30
CA VAL A 124 -1.96 10.05 19.60
C VAL A 124 -3.11 9.97 20.62
N PRO A 125 -3.36 11.07 21.37
CA PRO A 125 -4.51 11.16 22.28
C PRO A 125 -5.84 10.83 21.59
N PRO A 126 -6.83 10.25 22.31
CA PRO A 126 -8.12 9.82 21.75
C PRO A 126 -8.81 10.85 20.83
N ARG A 127 -8.77 12.14 21.19
CA ARG A 127 -9.37 13.24 20.41
C ARG A 127 -8.78 13.46 19.01
N PHE A 128 -7.58 12.94 18.73
CA PHE A 128 -6.89 13.06 17.45
C PHE A 128 -6.81 11.74 16.69
N ARG A 129 -7.44 10.68 17.19
CA ARG A 129 -7.45 9.38 16.52
C ARG A 129 -8.37 9.44 15.31
N TRP A 130 -7.98 8.74 14.25
CA TRP A 130 -8.78 8.57 13.05
C TRP A 130 -9.06 7.09 12.81
N LYS A 131 -10.02 6.82 11.93
CA LYS A 131 -10.31 5.48 11.43
C LYS A 131 -9.24 5.08 10.40
N GLU A 132 -8.45 4.06 10.73
CA GLU A 132 -7.33 3.62 9.87
C GLU A 132 -7.74 2.64 8.77
N VAL A 133 -8.98 2.15 8.79
CA VAL A 133 -9.55 1.27 7.77
C VAL A 133 -10.85 1.92 7.28
N PRO A 134 -10.89 2.48 6.07
CA PRO A 134 -12.10 3.05 5.47
C PRO A 134 -13.25 2.04 5.37
N ASP A 135 -14.48 2.52 5.32
CA ASP A 135 -15.64 1.64 5.10
C ASP A 135 -15.71 1.16 3.64
N PRO A 136 -16.27 -0.04 3.38
CA PRO A 136 -16.33 -0.59 2.02
C PRO A 136 -17.11 0.24 1.00
N ASP A 137 -18.07 1.06 1.48
CA ASP A 137 -18.94 1.91 0.67
C ASP A 137 -18.39 3.34 0.45
N GLU A 138 -17.26 3.69 1.07
CA GLU A 138 -16.63 4.99 0.85
C GLU A 138 -16.02 5.09 -0.56
N LEU A 139 -16.16 6.27 -1.17
CA LEU A 139 -15.63 6.56 -2.50
C LEU A 139 -14.11 6.78 -2.44
N TRP A 140 -13.39 6.02 -3.24
CA TRP A 140 -11.96 6.20 -3.47
C TRP A 140 -11.71 7.03 -4.74
N ASP A 141 -10.57 7.73 -4.79
CA ASP A 141 -10.14 8.49 -5.95
C ASP A 141 -9.74 7.57 -7.11
N ASP A 142 -9.90 8.08 -8.32
CA ASP A 142 -9.65 7.36 -9.56
C ASP A 142 -8.15 7.01 -9.72
N PRO A 143 -7.80 5.77 -10.14
CA PRO A 143 -6.42 5.31 -10.24
C PRO A 143 -5.59 6.07 -11.29
N GLU A 144 -6.21 6.50 -12.39
CA GLU A 144 -5.56 7.24 -13.46
C GLU A 144 -5.22 8.66 -13.00
N GLU A 145 -6.13 9.31 -12.27
CA GLU A 145 -5.89 10.63 -11.65
C GLU A 145 -4.82 10.55 -10.55
N ILE A 146 -4.84 9.51 -9.70
CA ILE A 146 -3.77 9.29 -8.71
C ILE A 146 -2.41 9.15 -9.40
N ALA A 147 -2.31 8.38 -10.49
CA ALA A 147 -1.06 8.17 -11.21
C ALA A 147 -0.56 9.47 -11.88
N LYS A 148 -1.43 10.19 -12.58
CA LYS A 148 -1.10 11.50 -13.21
C LYS A 148 -0.58 12.49 -12.17
N GLU A 149 -1.31 12.65 -11.09
CA GLU A 149 -1.01 13.63 -10.06
C GLU A 149 0.27 13.24 -9.28
N SER A 150 0.48 11.96 -9.02
CA SER A 150 1.71 11.45 -8.42
C SER A 150 2.94 11.80 -9.28
N ILE A 151 2.87 11.62 -10.61
CA ILE A 151 3.96 11.96 -11.52
C ILE A 151 4.17 13.47 -11.60
N ARG A 152 3.09 14.26 -11.64
CA ARG A 152 3.16 15.73 -11.64
C ARG A 152 3.87 16.25 -10.39
N VAL A 153 3.49 15.76 -9.21
CA VAL A 153 4.08 16.15 -7.94
C VAL A 153 5.52 15.64 -7.80
N HIS A 154 5.84 14.43 -8.28
CA HIS A 154 7.22 13.94 -8.37
C HIS A 154 8.09 14.88 -9.21
N ARG A 155 7.64 15.28 -10.40
CA ARG A 155 8.34 16.25 -11.27
C ARG A 155 8.55 17.60 -10.58
N MET A 156 7.55 18.10 -9.88
CA MET A 156 7.65 19.32 -9.08
C MET A 156 8.75 19.19 -8.00
N LEU A 157 8.82 18.05 -7.30
CA LEU A 157 9.84 17.79 -6.28
C LEU A 157 11.25 17.72 -6.89
N VAL A 158 11.39 17.19 -8.11
CA VAL A 158 12.67 17.15 -8.86
C VAL A 158 13.14 18.57 -9.20
N GLN A 159 12.24 19.51 -9.50
CA GLN A 159 12.63 20.91 -9.80
C GLN A 159 13.46 21.55 -8.68
N GLY A 160 13.19 21.18 -7.42
CA GLY A 160 13.94 21.68 -6.26
C GLY A 160 15.45 21.36 -6.29
N TYR A 161 15.88 20.43 -7.14
CA TYR A 161 17.29 20.07 -7.29
C TYR A 161 18.00 20.83 -8.43
N LYS A 162 17.29 21.57 -9.28
CA LYS A 162 17.90 22.31 -10.41
C LYS A 162 18.74 23.50 -9.99
N GLY A 163 18.45 24.09 -8.84
CA GLY A 163 19.18 25.24 -8.29
C GLY A 163 20.37 24.88 -7.41
N VAL A 164 20.70 23.59 -7.25
CA VAL A 164 21.78 23.14 -6.34
C VAL A 164 22.83 22.33 -7.08
N LYS A 165 24.05 22.28 -6.54
CA LYS A 165 25.13 21.44 -7.07
C LYS A 165 24.79 19.96 -6.83
N VAL A 166 24.31 19.28 -7.86
CA VAL A 166 24.04 17.83 -7.88
C VAL A 166 25.27 17.04 -8.31
N PHE A 167 25.25 15.72 -8.06
CA PHE A 167 26.32 14.80 -8.44
C PHE A 167 26.46 14.63 -9.96
N ASN A 168 25.34 14.37 -10.65
CA ASN A 168 25.28 14.22 -12.09
C ASN A 168 24.02 14.91 -12.63
N ARG A 169 24.18 15.84 -13.58
CA ARG A 169 23.07 16.58 -14.20
C ARG A 169 22.19 15.69 -15.09
N GLU A 170 22.75 14.70 -15.75
CA GLU A 170 21.99 13.73 -16.55
C GLU A 170 21.02 12.94 -15.67
N TRP A 171 21.46 12.49 -14.49
CA TRP A 171 20.58 11.80 -13.53
C TRP A 171 19.45 12.71 -13.05
N LEU A 172 19.71 14.01 -12.89
CA LEU A 172 18.67 14.98 -12.56
C LEU A 172 17.63 15.10 -13.69
N TYR A 173 18.06 15.17 -14.95
CA TYR A 173 17.16 15.20 -16.11
C TYR A 173 16.35 13.90 -16.22
N GLU A 174 16.99 12.75 -16.04
CA GLU A 174 16.30 11.46 -16.02
C GLU A 174 15.28 11.33 -14.88
N ALA A 175 15.53 11.96 -13.73
CA ALA A 175 14.64 11.93 -12.57
C ALA A 175 13.29 12.63 -12.83
N GLU A 176 13.21 13.54 -13.80
CA GLU A 176 11.95 14.18 -14.25
C GLU A 176 11.02 13.20 -14.98
N ILE A 177 11.59 12.10 -15.47
CA ILE A 177 10.88 11.04 -16.19
C ILE A 177 11.02 9.76 -15.36
N PRO A 178 10.24 9.61 -14.27
CA PRO A 178 10.35 8.43 -13.42
C PRO A 178 10.07 7.16 -14.23
N ALA A 179 10.89 6.13 -14.02
CA ALA A 179 10.79 4.83 -14.68
C ALA A 179 10.10 3.79 -13.77
N HIS A 180 9.93 4.10 -12.49
CA HIS A 180 9.44 3.15 -11.50
C HIS A 180 8.42 3.80 -10.57
N ALA A 181 7.32 3.10 -10.29
CA ALA A 181 6.39 3.44 -9.22
C ALA A 181 6.51 2.43 -8.08
N ALA A 182 7.05 2.88 -6.95
CA ALA A 182 7.15 2.11 -5.72
C ALA A 182 5.94 2.39 -4.82
N ILE A 183 4.91 1.57 -4.93
CA ILE A 183 3.65 1.59 -4.15
C ILE A 183 3.93 0.99 -2.77
N SER A 184 4.60 1.77 -1.93
CA SER A 184 5.26 1.27 -0.70
C SER A 184 5.58 2.36 0.33
N LEU A 185 5.02 3.56 0.18
CA LEU A 185 5.45 4.72 0.95
C LEU A 185 5.02 4.66 2.43
N THR A 186 3.73 4.43 2.68
CA THR A 186 3.10 4.31 4.00
C THR A 186 1.69 3.74 3.79
N GLY A 187 1.04 3.29 4.87
CA GLY A 187 -0.26 2.66 4.78
C GLY A 187 -0.21 1.21 4.30
N GLU A 188 -1.37 0.62 4.07
CA GLU A 188 -1.54 -0.68 3.42
C GLU A 188 -2.15 -0.47 2.03
N PRO A 189 -1.41 -0.64 0.93
CA PRO A 189 -1.91 -0.33 -0.41
C PRO A 189 -3.06 -1.25 -0.85
N THR A 190 -3.17 -2.47 -0.32
CA THR A 190 -4.28 -3.38 -0.68
C THR A 190 -5.65 -2.95 -0.13
N LEU A 191 -5.69 -1.97 0.78
CA LEU A 191 -6.95 -1.32 1.17
C LEU A 191 -7.55 -0.49 0.03
N TYR A 192 -6.75 -0.05 -0.95
CA TYR A 192 -7.26 0.66 -2.12
C TYR A 192 -7.91 -0.34 -3.10
N PRO A 193 -9.20 -0.20 -3.42
CA PRO A 193 -9.91 -1.20 -4.19
C PRO A 193 -9.42 -1.32 -5.63
N PHE A 194 -8.95 -0.22 -6.23
CA PHE A 194 -8.55 -0.19 -7.63
C PHE A 194 -7.03 -0.38 -7.82
N LEU A 195 -6.39 -1.19 -6.96
CA LEU A 195 -4.93 -1.36 -6.94
C LEU A 195 -4.38 -1.91 -8.26
N GLY A 196 -5.10 -2.85 -8.89
CA GLY A 196 -4.71 -3.40 -10.20
C GLY A 196 -4.78 -2.35 -11.31
N GLU A 197 -5.81 -1.52 -11.29
CA GLU A 197 -6.02 -0.42 -12.22
C GLU A 197 -4.96 0.67 -12.04
N LEU A 198 -4.56 0.97 -10.80
CA LEU A 198 -3.46 1.88 -10.51
C LEU A 198 -2.13 1.34 -11.04
N VAL A 199 -1.87 0.04 -10.89
CA VAL A 199 -0.72 -0.60 -11.53
C VAL A 199 -0.78 -0.46 -13.04
N SER A 200 -1.94 -0.70 -13.65
CA SER A 200 -2.17 -0.53 -15.08
C SER A 200 -1.89 0.91 -15.54
N ALA A 201 -2.35 1.90 -14.78
CA ALA A 201 -2.14 3.33 -15.06
C ALA A 201 -0.65 3.69 -15.12
N TYR A 202 0.18 3.16 -14.20
CA TYR A 202 1.63 3.35 -14.28
C TYR A 202 2.28 2.58 -15.43
N LYS A 203 1.89 1.32 -15.65
CA LYS A 203 2.45 0.49 -16.73
C LYS A 203 2.16 1.04 -18.13
N LYS A 204 0.96 1.61 -18.36
CA LYS A 204 0.60 2.32 -19.61
C LYS A 204 1.52 3.51 -19.92
N ARG A 205 2.25 4.02 -18.92
CA ARG A 205 3.24 5.11 -19.05
C ARG A 205 4.67 4.59 -19.14
N GLY A 206 4.86 3.29 -19.38
CA GLY A 206 6.17 2.65 -19.49
C GLY A 206 6.91 2.49 -18.16
N MET A 207 6.22 2.64 -17.01
CA MET A 207 6.83 2.50 -15.69
C MET A 207 6.72 1.06 -15.18
N THR A 208 7.79 0.56 -14.55
CA THR A 208 7.68 -0.67 -13.75
C THR A 208 7.06 -0.37 -12.40
N THR A 209 6.37 -1.35 -11.81
CA THR A 209 5.60 -1.15 -10.57
C THR A 209 6.03 -2.14 -9.49
N PHE A 210 6.07 -1.65 -8.25
CA PHE A 210 6.42 -2.45 -7.08
C PHE A 210 5.35 -2.28 -6.02
N ILE A 211 4.66 -3.36 -5.66
CA ILE A 211 3.72 -3.36 -4.53
C ILE A 211 4.43 -3.90 -3.30
N VAL A 212 4.26 -3.21 -2.17
CA VAL A 212 4.67 -3.70 -0.85
C VAL A 212 3.45 -3.73 0.06
N THR A 213 3.01 -4.93 0.42
CA THR A 213 1.83 -5.15 1.27
C THR A 213 2.20 -5.88 2.56
N ASN A 214 1.39 -5.72 3.60
CA ASN A 214 1.39 -6.55 4.81
C ASN A 214 0.69 -7.91 4.61
N GLY A 215 0.07 -8.17 3.45
CA GLY A 215 -0.53 -9.45 3.09
C GLY A 215 -1.88 -9.74 3.73
N THR A 216 -2.57 -8.75 4.30
CA THR A 216 -3.80 -9.01 5.07
C THR A 216 -5.11 -8.88 4.27
N LEU A 217 -5.05 -8.51 2.98
CA LEU A 217 -6.19 -8.59 2.05
C LEU A 217 -5.86 -9.53 0.88
N PRO A 218 -5.87 -10.87 1.09
CA PRO A 218 -5.65 -11.84 0.01
C PRO A 218 -6.62 -11.63 -1.16
N GLU A 219 -7.87 -11.26 -0.88
CA GLU A 219 -8.89 -10.97 -1.89
C GLU A 219 -8.49 -9.84 -2.85
N ARG A 220 -7.69 -8.86 -2.40
CA ARG A 220 -7.20 -7.80 -3.29
C ARG A 220 -6.10 -8.31 -4.20
N LEU A 221 -5.26 -9.20 -3.71
CA LEU A 221 -4.15 -9.78 -4.46
C LEU A 221 -4.66 -10.77 -5.52
N GLU A 222 -5.63 -11.60 -5.16
CA GLU A 222 -6.29 -12.55 -6.06
C GLU A 222 -6.99 -11.86 -7.23
N ASN A 223 -7.58 -10.68 -6.98
CA ASN A 223 -8.35 -9.92 -7.97
C ASN A 223 -7.58 -8.73 -8.58
N LEU A 224 -6.25 -8.77 -8.63
CA LEU A 224 -5.47 -7.73 -9.32
C LEU A 224 -5.74 -7.79 -10.83
N SER A 225 -6.39 -6.76 -11.38
CA SER A 225 -6.59 -6.63 -12.83
C SER A 225 -5.30 -6.45 -13.63
N THR A 226 -4.19 -6.09 -12.98
CA THR A 226 -2.85 -6.07 -13.57
C THR A 226 -1.81 -6.35 -12.50
N GLU A 227 -0.99 -7.38 -12.69
CA GLU A 227 0.12 -7.70 -11.78
C GLU A 227 1.16 -6.57 -11.72
N PRO A 228 1.88 -6.37 -10.60
CA PRO A 228 3.02 -5.48 -10.56
C PRO A 228 4.20 -6.02 -11.39
N SER A 229 5.30 -5.26 -11.48
CA SER A 229 6.57 -5.80 -12.00
C SER A 229 7.30 -6.66 -10.96
N GLN A 230 7.05 -6.42 -9.66
CA GLN A 230 7.50 -7.28 -8.57
C GLN A 230 6.61 -7.06 -7.33
N LEU A 231 6.15 -8.15 -6.71
CA LEU A 231 5.30 -8.13 -5.52
C LEU A 231 6.10 -8.42 -4.25
N TYR A 232 5.89 -7.64 -3.19
CA TYR A 232 6.49 -7.87 -1.89
C TYR A 232 5.41 -8.08 -0.83
N ILE A 233 5.50 -9.19 -0.10
CA ILE A 233 4.73 -9.41 1.12
C ILE A 233 5.68 -9.30 2.31
N THR A 234 5.33 -8.44 3.26
CA THR A 234 6.09 -8.30 4.52
C THR A 234 5.68 -9.39 5.49
N VAL A 235 6.64 -10.21 5.95
CA VAL A 235 6.41 -11.29 6.91
C VAL A 235 7.20 -10.99 8.18
N PRO A 236 6.56 -10.38 9.20
CA PRO A 236 7.27 -9.87 10.37
C PRO A 236 7.42 -10.89 11.51
N ALA A 237 6.90 -12.10 11.35
CA ALA A 237 6.87 -13.14 12.37
C ALA A 237 6.77 -14.53 11.74
N TRP A 238 7.27 -15.55 12.47
CA TRP A 238 7.16 -16.96 12.08
C TRP A 238 5.91 -17.67 12.63
N GLU A 239 5.19 -17.04 13.55
CA GLU A 239 3.99 -17.62 14.20
C GLU A 239 2.99 -16.53 14.60
N GLU A 240 1.74 -16.93 14.85
CA GLU A 240 0.64 -16.01 15.17
C GLU A 240 0.86 -15.18 16.44
N LYS A 241 1.36 -15.81 17.51
CA LYS A 241 1.59 -15.13 18.80
C LYS A 241 2.58 -13.98 18.64
N LEU A 242 3.69 -14.23 17.95
CA LEU A 242 4.66 -13.20 17.62
C LEU A 242 4.07 -12.18 16.66
N TYR A 243 3.34 -12.61 15.63
CA TYR A 243 2.70 -11.71 14.67
C TYR A 243 1.81 -10.68 15.36
N LYS A 244 0.94 -11.11 16.29
CA LYS A 244 0.08 -10.19 17.06
C LYS A 244 0.88 -9.16 17.85
N ARG A 245 2.00 -9.55 18.46
CA ARG A 245 2.91 -8.64 19.20
C ARG A 245 3.59 -7.64 18.27
N VAL A 246 4.09 -8.09 17.12
CA VAL A 246 4.90 -7.29 16.21
C VAL A 246 4.05 -6.39 15.32
N ALA A 247 3.06 -6.96 14.63
CA ALA A 247 2.23 -6.28 13.66
C ALA A 247 1.11 -5.45 14.29
N ARG A 248 0.68 -5.81 15.52
CA ARG A 248 -0.46 -5.20 16.22
C ARG A 248 -1.66 -5.01 15.26
N PRO A 249 -2.19 -6.12 14.71
CA PRO A 249 -3.23 -6.05 13.69
C PRO A 249 -4.53 -5.48 14.25
N LEU A 250 -5.29 -4.76 13.42
CA LEU A 250 -6.62 -4.28 13.76
C LEU A 250 -7.70 -5.35 13.49
N TRP A 251 -7.38 -6.37 12.70
CA TRP A 251 -8.26 -7.50 12.42
C TRP A 251 -7.83 -8.75 13.18
N PRO A 252 -8.75 -9.47 13.86
CA PRO A 252 -8.40 -10.67 14.64
C PRO A 252 -7.77 -11.80 13.81
N ASP A 253 -8.21 -11.96 12.56
CA ASP A 253 -7.83 -13.01 11.61
C ASP A 253 -6.66 -12.60 10.69
N ALA A 254 -5.97 -11.50 10.98
CA ALA A 254 -4.93 -10.94 10.12
C ALA A 254 -3.76 -11.91 9.86
N TRP A 255 -3.45 -12.81 10.80
CA TRP A 255 -2.42 -13.83 10.59
C TRP A 255 -2.86 -14.86 9.53
N GLN A 256 -4.08 -15.37 9.65
CA GLN A 256 -4.66 -16.31 8.68
C GLN A 256 -4.78 -15.67 7.30
N ARG A 257 -5.14 -14.38 7.23
CA ARG A 257 -5.15 -13.60 5.98
C ARG A 257 -3.76 -13.48 5.35
N LEU A 258 -2.72 -13.22 6.16
CA LEU A 258 -1.33 -13.23 5.69
C LEU A 258 -0.97 -14.59 5.09
N LEU A 259 -1.27 -15.69 5.79
CA LEU A 259 -0.98 -17.04 5.29
C LEU A 259 -1.68 -17.31 3.94
N LYS A 260 -2.95 -16.91 3.77
CA LYS A 260 -3.65 -16.99 2.49
C LYS A 260 -2.97 -16.18 1.39
N SER A 261 -2.51 -14.96 1.69
CA SER A 261 -1.75 -14.17 0.71
C SER A 261 -0.42 -14.80 0.33
N LEU A 262 0.22 -15.52 1.27
CA LEU A 262 1.44 -16.26 0.98
C LEU A 262 1.18 -17.49 0.08
N GLU A 263 0.00 -18.12 0.16
CA GLU A 263 -0.43 -19.20 -0.75
C GLU A 263 -0.54 -18.73 -2.20
N LEU A 264 -0.85 -17.45 -2.42
CA LEU A 264 -0.94 -16.85 -3.75
C LEU A 264 0.42 -16.58 -4.39
N LEU A 265 1.55 -16.62 -3.67
CA LEU A 265 2.83 -16.15 -4.21
C LEU A 265 3.28 -16.87 -5.49
N GLN A 266 2.95 -18.16 -5.63
CA GLN A 266 3.32 -18.95 -6.81
C GLN A 266 2.35 -18.78 -7.98
N SER A 267 1.19 -18.14 -7.79
CA SER A 267 0.24 -17.86 -8.89
C SER A 267 0.61 -16.60 -9.68
N PHE A 268 1.47 -15.73 -9.14
CA PHE A 268 1.94 -14.53 -9.83
C PHE A 268 3.00 -14.87 -10.89
N SER A 269 2.86 -14.26 -12.07
CA SER A 269 3.86 -14.33 -13.14
C SER A 269 5.06 -13.41 -12.87
N CYS A 270 4.86 -12.32 -12.12
CA CYS A 270 5.96 -11.45 -11.69
C CYS A 270 6.77 -12.08 -10.54
N PRO A 271 8.04 -11.69 -10.36
CA PRO A 271 8.82 -12.13 -9.21
C PRO A 271 8.15 -11.73 -7.89
N THR A 272 8.17 -12.64 -6.93
CA THR A 272 7.60 -12.44 -5.60
C THR A 272 8.67 -12.39 -4.53
N VAL A 273 8.47 -11.52 -3.53
CA VAL A 273 9.43 -11.30 -2.45
C VAL A 273 8.73 -11.50 -1.10
N MET A 274 9.27 -12.41 -0.30
CA MET A 274 8.99 -12.43 1.13
C MET A 274 10.02 -11.57 1.86
N ARG A 275 9.60 -10.40 2.34
CA ARG A 275 10.49 -9.47 3.04
C ARG A 275 10.32 -9.60 4.55
N ILE A 276 11.40 -9.94 5.24
CA ILE A 276 11.43 -10.14 6.68
C ILE A 276 12.10 -8.93 7.33
N THR A 277 11.33 -8.07 7.99
CA THR A 277 11.88 -6.92 8.73
C THR A 277 12.31 -7.38 10.12
N LEU A 278 13.61 -7.46 10.34
CA LEU A 278 14.24 -7.99 11.54
C LEU A 278 14.55 -6.88 12.56
N VAL A 279 14.10 -7.11 13.79
CA VAL A 279 14.22 -6.21 14.93
C VAL A 279 14.91 -6.98 16.05
N ARG A 280 16.01 -6.44 16.56
CA ARG A 280 16.79 -7.05 17.65
C ARG A 280 15.90 -7.18 18.90
N GLY A 281 16.01 -8.33 19.57
CA GLY A 281 15.23 -8.62 20.78
C GLY A 281 13.74 -8.89 20.54
N LEU A 282 13.28 -8.97 19.28
CA LEU A 282 11.87 -9.14 18.97
C LEU A 282 11.59 -10.35 18.07
N ASN A 283 12.18 -10.41 16.87
CA ASN A 283 11.79 -11.40 15.85
C ASN A 283 12.97 -12.01 15.07
N MET A 284 14.15 -12.09 15.69
CA MET A 284 15.37 -12.66 15.09
C MET A 284 15.74 -14.05 15.63
N SER A 285 15.08 -14.51 16.70
CA SER A 285 15.54 -15.67 17.47
C SER A 285 15.26 -17.04 16.84
N ASN A 286 14.43 -17.10 15.80
CA ASN A 286 13.98 -18.37 15.20
C ASN A 286 13.99 -18.32 13.65
N PRO A 287 15.18 -18.34 13.02
CA PRO A 287 15.30 -18.50 11.56
C PRO A 287 14.58 -19.73 11.02
N GLU A 288 14.57 -20.85 11.76
CA GLU A 288 13.95 -22.13 11.38
C GLU A 288 12.42 -21.99 11.25
N GLY A 289 11.80 -21.18 12.11
CA GLY A 289 10.39 -20.83 12.01
C GLY A 289 10.07 -20.07 10.72
N TYR A 290 10.93 -19.13 10.31
CA TYR A 290 10.78 -18.48 9.01
C TYR A 290 11.07 -19.44 7.86
N ALA A 291 12.04 -20.36 8.00
CA ALA A 291 12.37 -21.36 6.99
C ALA A 291 11.15 -22.24 6.64
N LYS A 292 10.33 -22.60 7.63
CA LYS A 292 9.05 -23.30 7.40
C LYS A 292 8.12 -22.52 6.48
N LEU A 293 8.00 -21.21 6.69
CA LEU A 293 7.19 -20.34 5.81
C LEU A 293 7.83 -20.20 4.43
N VAL A 294 9.14 -19.98 4.34
CA VAL A 294 9.87 -19.90 3.06
C VAL A 294 9.67 -21.16 2.25
N ASN A 295 9.88 -22.34 2.84
CA ASN A 295 9.78 -23.62 2.15
C ASN A 295 8.34 -23.93 1.72
N LYS A 296 7.35 -23.57 2.55
CA LYS A 296 5.94 -23.79 2.23
C LYS A 296 5.47 -22.92 1.06
N TYR A 297 5.85 -21.64 1.04
CA TYR A 297 5.29 -20.65 0.11
C TYR A 297 6.21 -20.31 -1.08
N ASN A 298 7.47 -20.74 -1.00
CA ASN A 298 8.46 -20.74 -2.09
C ASN A 298 8.50 -19.43 -2.94
N PRO A 299 8.74 -18.26 -2.32
CA PRO A 299 8.82 -16.98 -3.03
C PRO A 299 10.02 -16.93 -3.99
N THR A 300 9.99 -16.10 -5.04
CA THR A 300 11.19 -15.91 -5.89
C THR A 300 12.39 -15.41 -5.09
N TYR A 301 12.16 -14.50 -4.15
CA TYR A 301 13.20 -13.91 -3.30
C TYR A 301 12.78 -13.89 -1.83
N VAL A 302 13.78 -13.97 -0.95
CA VAL A 302 13.64 -13.63 0.46
C VAL A 302 14.58 -12.47 0.79
N GLU A 303 14.05 -11.44 1.44
CA GLU A 303 14.79 -10.24 1.86
C GLU A 303 14.78 -10.08 3.39
N PRO A 304 15.70 -10.72 4.13
CA PRO A 304 15.99 -10.37 5.52
C PRO A 304 16.58 -8.97 5.59
N LYS A 305 15.92 -8.08 6.31
CA LYS A 305 16.26 -6.65 6.35
C LYS A 305 16.21 -6.10 7.78
N SER A 306 17.24 -5.37 8.16
CA SER A 306 17.32 -4.63 9.42
C SER A 306 16.22 -3.57 9.52
N TYR A 307 15.55 -3.52 10.67
CA TYR A 307 14.76 -2.38 11.08
C TYR A 307 15.62 -1.12 11.19
N THR A 308 15.13 0.00 10.66
CA THR A 308 15.80 1.30 10.76
C THR A 308 15.10 2.20 11.77
N TYR A 309 15.83 2.75 12.74
CA TYR A 309 15.34 3.66 13.78
C TYR A 309 14.92 5.05 13.24
N VAL A 310 13.73 5.15 12.65
CA VAL A 310 13.20 6.39 12.02
C VAL A 310 11.69 6.62 12.25
N GLY A 311 11.26 7.89 12.16
CA GLY A 311 9.85 8.27 12.32
C GLY A 311 9.29 7.92 13.70
N TYR A 312 8.00 7.54 13.75
CA TYR A 312 7.31 7.20 15.00
C TYR A 312 7.72 5.86 15.60
N SER A 313 8.43 5.00 14.85
CA SER A 313 9.02 3.77 15.42
C SER A 313 9.97 4.09 16.57
N ARG A 314 10.60 5.27 16.55
CA ARG A 314 11.54 5.75 17.57
C ARG A 314 10.93 5.94 18.95
N ARG A 315 9.59 6.02 19.04
CA ARG A 315 8.83 6.10 20.29
C ARG A 315 8.41 4.72 20.82
N ARG A 316 8.58 3.68 20.01
CA ARG A 316 8.10 2.31 20.27
C ARG A 316 9.24 1.32 20.46
N LEU A 317 10.38 1.57 19.82
CA LEU A 317 11.59 0.76 19.89
C LEU A 317 12.78 1.65 20.26
N PRO A 318 13.76 1.13 21.00
CA PRO A 318 15.02 1.82 21.23
C PRO A 318 15.94 1.76 20.00
N ARG A 319 16.99 2.58 19.96
CA ARG A 319 17.90 2.67 18.80
C ARG A 319 18.67 1.37 18.55
N ASP A 320 19.04 0.67 19.60
CA ASP A 320 19.69 -0.64 19.57
C ASP A 320 18.73 -1.78 19.18
N ALA A 321 17.45 -1.51 18.94
CA ALA A 321 16.57 -2.48 18.29
C ALA A 321 16.91 -2.67 16.79
N SER A 322 17.69 -1.77 16.18
CA SER A 322 18.21 -1.90 14.81
C SER A 322 19.41 -2.87 14.79
N PRO A 323 19.28 -4.05 14.16
CA PRO A 323 20.40 -4.99 14.03
C PRO A 323 21.48 -4.45 13.10
N SER A 324 22.73 -4.81 13.39
CA SER A 324 23.87 -4.62 12.49
C SER A 324 23.74 -5.47 11.23
N HIS A 325 24.44 -5.10 10.17
CA HIS A 325 24.44 -5.90 8.94
C HIS A 325 25.01 -7.31 9.15
N SER A 326 26.00 -7.47 10.03
CA SER A 326 26.54 -8.78 10.39
C SER A 326 25.48 -9.70 11.02
N GLU A 327 24.62 -9.19 11.90
CA GLU A 327 23.52 -9.97 12.47
C GLU A 327 22.49 -10.36 11.39
N ILE A 328 22.20 -9.47 10.43
CA ILE A 328 21.31 -9.79 9.31
C ILE A 328 21.93 -10.86 8.41
N LYS A 329 23.23 -10.77 8.13
CA LYS A 329 23.97 -11.76 7.34
C LYS A 329 23.98 -13.12 8.01
N GLU A 330 24.19 -13.16 9.32
CA GLU A 330 24.16 -14.40 10.08
C GLU A 330 22.76 -15.04 10.09
N PHE A 331 21.72 -14.23 10.32
CA PHE A 331 20.34 -14.69 10.18
C PHE A 331 20.04 -15.24 8.78
N ALA A 332 20.51 -14.55 7.74
CA ALA A 332 20.34 -14.97 6.36
C ALA A 332 21.06 -16.28 6.03
N LYS A 333 22.25 -16.53 6.57
CA LYS A 333 22.98 -17.79 6.38
C LYS A 333 22.21 -18.98 6.96
N ARG A 334 21.75 -18.86 8.21
CA ARG A 334 20.92 -19.90 8.83
C ARG A 334 19.64 -20.16 8.04
N LEU A 335 19.00 -19.09 7.56
CA LEU A 335 17.82 -19.23 6.71
C LEU A 335 18.13 -19.93 5.37
N ALA A 336 19.29 -19.65 4.78
CA ALA A 336 19.74 -20.30 3.54
C ALA A 336 19.99 -21.80 3.75
N GLU A 337 20.67 -22.18 4.84
CA GLU A 337 20.95 -23.57 5.23
C GLU A 337 19.66 -24.39 5.37
N GLU A 338 18.63 -23.83 5.99
CA GLU A 338 17.34 -24.51 6.26
C GLU A 338 16.39 -24.58 5.04
N THR A 339 16.65 -23.80 3.98
CA THR A 339 15.70 -23.64 2.85
C THR A 339 16.25 -24.05 1.49
N GLY A 340 17.57 -24.22 1.39
CA GLY A 340 18.27 -24.40 0.11
C GLY A 340 18.30 -23.13 -0.76
N TYR A 341 17.86 -21.97 -0.24
CA TYR A 341 18.05 -20.70 -0.93
C TYR A 341 19.51 -20.28 -0.81
N LYS A 342 20.05 -19.64 -1.86
CA LYS A 342 21.41 -19.11 -1.89
C LYS A 342 21.41 -17.62 -1.60
N ILE A 343 22.43 -17.12 -0.91
CA ILE A 343 22.68 -15.68 -0.81
C ILE A 343 23.20 -15.18 -2.15
N LEU A 344 22.41 -14.34 -2.83
CA LEU A 344 22.78 -13.77 -4.14
C LEU A 344 23.47 -12.41 -4.04
N SER A 345 23.12 -11.63 -3.02
CA SER A 345 23.68 -10.29 -2.84
C SER A 345 23.42 -9.77 -1.42
N GLU A 346 24.09 -8.68 -1.09
CA GLU A 346 23.90 -7.95 0.17
C GLU A 346 24.14 -6.45 -0.03
N ALA A 347 23.55 -5.61 0.81
CA ALA A 347 23.78 -4.17 0.83
C ALA A 347 23.91 -3.69 2.29
N PRO A 348 25.15 -3.64 2.83
CA PRO A 348 25.41 -3.30 4.23
C PRO A 348 24.82 -1.95 4.66
N GLU A 349 24.86 -0.95 3.79
CA GLU A 349 24.30 0.38 3.99
C GLU A 349 22.78 0.41 4.18
N SER A 350 22.10 -0.66 3.74
CA SER A 350 20.66 -0.88 3.93
C SER A 350 20.35 -2.02 4.91
N GLY A 351 21.37 -2.65 5.50
CA GLY A 351 21.25 -3.78 6.41
C GLY A 351 20.40 -4.92 5.84
N ILE A 352 20.66 -5.33 4.59
CA ILE A 352 19.80 -6.26 3.86
C ILE A 352 20.61 -7.31 3.11
N VAL A 353 20.08 -8.54 3.08
CA VAL A 353 20.59 -9.65 2.28
C VAL A 353 19.50 -10.12 1.31
N LEU A 354 19.90 -10.55 0.12
CA LEU A 354 19.03 -11.13 -0.89
C LEU A 354 19.27 -12.63 -0.99
N LEU A 355 18.22 -13.42 -0.81
CA LEU A 355 18.25 -14.85 -1.02
C LEU A 355 17.33 -15.24 -2.18
N SER A 356 17.71 -16.27 -2.94
CA SER A 356 16.88 -16.88 -3.98
C SER A 356 17.36 -18.30 -4.30
N ARG A 357 16.51 -19.07 -4.98
CA ARG A 357 16.93 -20.32 -5.65
C ARG A 357 17.48 -20.08 -7.06
N LEU A 358 17.30 -18.88 -7.62
CA LEU A 358 17.90 -18.48 -8.89
C LEU A 358 19.41 -18.33 -8.77
N ASP A 359 20.15 -18.46 -9.87
CA ASP A 359 21.60 -18.23 -9.87
C ASP A 359 21.97 -16.74 -9.87
N LYS A 360 21.12 -15.89 -10.44
CA LYS A 360 21.27 -14.43 -10.47
C LYS A 360 19.93 -13.73 -10.28
N PRO A 361 19.89 -12.54 -9.67
CA PRO A 361 18.67 -11.75 -9.58
C PRO A 361 18.17 -11.32 -10.95
N ILE A 362 16.85 -11.34 -11.13
CA ILE A 362 16.16 -10.82 -12.31
C ILE A 362 16.32 -9.30 -12.35
N ARG A 363 16.89 -8.79 -13.44
CA ARG A 363 17.03 -7.36 -13.71
C ARG A 363 15.73 -6.86 -14.31
N LEU A 364 15.03 -5.98 -13.59
CA LEU A 364 13.73 -5.43 -13.99
C LEU A 364 13.85 -4.17 -14.84
N PHE A 365 15.06 -3.64 -14.96
CA PHE A 365 15.36 -2.51 -15.84
C PHE A 365 16.69 -2.80 -16.54
N PRO A 366 16.72 -2.81 -17.88
CA PRO A 366 17.94 -3.06 -18.62
C PRO A 366 18.97 -1.98 -18.33
N ALA A 367 20.25 -2.36 -18.26
CA ALA A 367 21.33 -1.40 -18.29
C ALA A 367 21.31 -0.72 -19.67
N ARG A 368 21.39 0.61 -19.68
CA ARG A 368 21.60 1.36 -20.92
C ARG A 368 23.04 1.22 -21.37
#